data_AF-A0A2N6CS60-F1
#
_entry.id   AF-A0A2N6CS60-F1
#
_cell.length_a   1.000
_cell.length_b   1.000
_cell.length_c   1.000
_cell.angle_alpha   90.00
_cell.angle_beta   90.00
_cell.angle_gamma   90.00
#
_symmetry.space_group_name_H-M   'P 1'
#
loop_
_entity.id
_entity.type
_entity.pdbx_description
1 polymer ?
#
loop_
_entity_poly.entity_id
_entity_poly.type
_entity_poly.pdbx_seq_one_letter_code
_entity_poly.pdbx_strand_id
1 'polypeptide(L)'
;MKTSAVNLEVMKEFGVAGFEAARSLGELNLRTWEKLVEKQTETFGLFVDAGIEMVKATTEVKEAKELVNAEMAVAKQFGENLVVKGREALQVTNDARDDYRSWAEQGVEIFTKQVNKSVKAA
;
A
#
# COMPACT_ATOMS: atom_id res chain seq x y z
N MET A 1 -47.82 -7.95 -10.37
CA MET A 1 -46.78 -8.87 -10.92
C MET A 1 -45.56 -8.13 -11.47
N LYS A 2 -45.69 -7.03 -12.23
CA LYS A 2 -44.52 -6.25 -12.72
C LYS A 2 -43.71 -5.57 -11.61
N THR A 3 -44.35 -4.88 -10.67
CA THR A 3 -43.68 -4.17 -9.55
C THR A 3 -42.88 -5.10 -8.62
N SER A 4 -43.40 -6.31 -8.37
CA SER A 4 -42.74 -7.33 -7.56
C SER A 4 -41.49 -7.92 -8.23
N ALA A 5 -41.48 -8.03 -9.56
CA ALA A 5 -40.31 -8.47 -10.31
C ALA A 5 -39.21 -7.39 -10.36
N VAL A 6 -39.61 -6.12 -10.55
CA VAL A 6 -38.71 -4.96 -10.50
C VAL A 6 -38.02 -4.83 -9.13
N ASN A 7 -38.76 -5.03 -8.03
CA ASN A 7 -38.17 -5.01 -6.68
C ASN A 7 -37.16 -6.15 -6.45
N LEU A 8 -37.40 -7.34 -7.00
CA LEU A 8 -36.48 -8.48 -6.91
C LEU A 8 -35.19 -8.25 -7.71
N GLU A 9 -35.30 -7.65 -8.89
CA GLU A 9 -34.16 -7.31 -9.74
C GLU A 9 -33.27 -6.24 -9.10
N VAL A 10 -33.87 -5.17 -8.56
CA VAL A 10 -33.16 -4.13 -7.79
C VAL A 10 -32.46 -4.73 -6.56
N MET A 11 -33.11 -5.61 -5.80
CA MET A 11 -32.47 -6.27 -4.65
C MET A 11 -31.29 -7.15 -5.07
N LYS A 12 -31.41 -7.87 -6.20
CA LYS A 12 -30.32 -8.70 -6.73
C LYS A 12 -29.13 -7.82 -7.15
N GLU A 13 -29.38 -6.73 -7.86
CA GLU A 13 -28.33 -5.79 -8.27
C GLU A 13 -27.63 -5.14 -7.08
N PHE A 14 -28.39 -4.76 -6.05
CA PHE A 14 -27.82 -4.23 -4.81
C PHE A 14 -26.94 -5.27 -4.09
N GLY A 15 -27.38 -6.52 -4.03
CA GLY A 15 -26.61 -7.63 -3.45
C GLY A 15 -25.31 -7.91 -4.21
N VAL A 16 -25.35 -7.93 -5.54
CA VAL A 16 -24.15 -8.09 -6.39
C VAL A 16 -23.19 -6.93 -6.20
N ALA A 17 -23.69 -5.70 -6.22
CA ALA A 17 -22.87 -4.50 -6.02
C ALA A 17 -22.20 -4.48 -4.63
N GLY A 18 -22.92 -4.89 -3.58
CA GLY A 18 -22.36 -5.02 -2.24
C GLY A 18 -21.26 -6.09 -2.15
N PHE A 19 -21.46 -7.23 -2.82
CA PHE A 19 -20.43 -8.28 -2.91
C PHE A 19 -19.18 -7.79 -3.67
N GLU A 20 -19.36 -7.11 -4.79
CA GLU A 20 -18.25 -6.55 -5.57
C GLU A 20 -17.48 -5.47 -4.78
N ALA A 21 -18.18 -4.62 -4.03
CA ALA A 21 -17.57 -3.63 -3.15
C ALA A 21 -16.75 -4.27 -2.02
N ALA A 22 -17.27 -5.35 -1.41
CA ALA A 22 -16.54 -6.11 -0.39
C ALA A 22 -15.30 -6.81 -0.96
N ARG A 23 -15.44 -7.40 -2.16
CA ARG A 23 -14.32 -8.02 -2.88
C ARG A 23 -13.23 -6.99 -3.19
N SER A 24 -13.60 -5.85 -3.77
CA SER A 24 -12.63 -4.80 -4.15
C SER A 24 -11.92 -4.20 -2.94
N LEU A 25 -12.61 -4.09 -1.80
CA LEU A 25 -11.99 -3.71 -0.53
C LEU A 25 -10.97 -4.76 -0.06
N GLY A 26 -11.30 -6.05 -0.19
CA GLY A 26 -10.37 -7.14 0.12
C GLY A 26 -9.10 -7.08 -0.73
N GLU A 27 -9.26 -6.91 -2.05
CA GLU A 27 -8.15 -6.74 -2.99
C GLU A 27 -7.32 -5.48 -2.67
N LEU A 28 -7.97 -4.38 -2.28
CA LEU A 28 -7.29 -3.15 -1.86
C LEU A 28 -6.42 -3.36 -0.61
N ASN A 29 -6.95 -4.04 0.40
CA ASN A 29 -6.17 -4.37 1.60
C ASN A 29 -4.96 -5.23 1.24
N LEU A 30 -5.13 -6.27 0.41
CA LEU A 30 -4.03 -7.14 0.00
C LEU A 30 -2.94 -6.35 -0.74
N ARG A 31 -3.29 -5.53 -1.73
CA ARG A 31 -2.32 -4.69 -2.45
C ARG A 31 -1.57 -3.73 -1.52
N THR A 32 -2.27 -3.16 -0.54
CA THR A 32 -1.64 -2.26 0.45
C THR A 32 -0.62 -3.03 1.30
N TRP A 33 -0.98 -4.23 1.76
CA TRP A 33 -0.08 -5.10 2.52
C TRP A 33 1.11 -5.57 1.70
N GLU A 34 0.91 -5.95 0.43
CA GLU A 34 1.99 -6.34 -0.48
C GLU A 34 3.02 -5.20 -0.62
N LYS A 35 2.57 -3.97 -0.87
CA LYS A 35 3.45 -2.78 -0.92
C LYS A 35 4.20 -2.55 0.39
N LEU A 36 3.53 -2.71 1.54
CA LEU A 36 4.16 -2.53 2.85
C LEU A 36 5.24 -3.58 3.10
N VAL A 37 4.97 -4.85 2.80
CA VAL A 37 5.93 -5.94 2.93
C VAL A 37 7.12 -5.74 2.01
N GLU A 38 6.88 -5.34 0.76
CA GLU A 38 7.95 -4.99 -0.19
C GLU A 38 8.87 -3.91 0.39
N LYS A 39 8.32 -2.81 0.91
CA LYS A 39 9.13 -1.76 1.56
C LYS A 39 9.84 -2.22 2.83
N GLN A 40 9.26 -3.13 3.59
CA GLN A 40 9.93 -3.71 4.75
C GLN A 40 11.11 -4.60 4.33
N THR A 41 10.97 -5.40 3.28
CA THR A 41 12.05 -6.22 2.71
C THR A 41 13.16 -5.37 2.12
N GLU A 42 12.83 -4.31 1.37
CA GLU A 42 13.82 -3.35 0.86
C GLU A 42 14.60 -2.68 2.00
N THR A 43 13.89 -2.28 3.07
CA THR A 43 14.53 -1.66 4.24
C THR A 43 15.45 -2.66 4.96
N PHE A 44 15.04 -3.92 5.08
CA PHE A 44 15.90 -4.98 5.62
C PHE A 44 17.16 -5.18 4.78
N GLY A 45 17.04 -5.08 3.44
CA GLY A 45 18.18 -5.11 2.52
C GLY A 45 19.26 -4.08 2.87
N LEU A 46 18.88 -2.87 3.30
CA LEU A 46 19.84 -1.84 3.71
C LEU A 46 20.72 -2.27 4.89
N PHE A 47 20.17 -3.03 5.84
CA PHE A 47 20.95 -3.55 6.97
C PHE A 47 21.92 -4.64 6.54
N VAL A 48 21.50 -5.49 5.60
CA VAL A 48 22.37 -6.52 5.01
C VAL A 48 23.51 -5.86 4.25
N ASP A 49 23.22 -4.87 3.41
CA ASP A 49 24.23 -4.14 2.64
C ASP A 49 25.23 -3.43 3.55
N ALA A 50 24.75 -2.73 4.59
CA ALA A 50 25.61 -2.10 5.59
C ALA A 50 26.49 -3.13 6.32
N GLY A 51 25.95 -4.30 6.66
CA GLY A 51 26.73 -5.38 7.26
C GLY A 51 27.84 -5.90 6.35
N ILE A 52 27.56 -6.07 5.05
CA ILE A 52 28.56 -6.45 4.05
C ILE A 52 29.64 -5.39 3.92
N GLU A 53 29.26 -4.10 3.87
CA GLU A 53 30.21 -2.99 3.79
C GLU A 53 31.10 -2.90 5.05
N MET A 54 30.54 -3.11 6.25
CA MET A 54 31.30 -3.15 7.49
C MET A 54 32.31 -4.31 7.50
N VAL A 55 31.92 -5.51 7.05
CA VAL A 55 32.85 -6.64 6.95
C VAL A 55 34.01 -6.30 6.02
N LYS A 56 33.73 -5.73 4.84
CA LYS A 56 34.77 -5.30 3.89
C LYS A 56 35.71 -4.28 4.52
N ALA A 57 35.16 -3.24 5.15
CA ALA A 57 35.92 -2.21 5.86
C ALA A 57 36.84 -2.81 6.93
N THR A 58 36.38 -3.83 7.66
CA THR A 58 37.19 -4.47 8.71
C THR A 58 38.28 -5.38 8.15
N THR A 59 38.06 -6.01 6.98
CA THR A 59 39.03 -6.94 6.38
C THR A 59 40.07 -6.29 5.50
N GLU A 60 39.77 -5.13 4.90
CA GLU A 60 40.63 -4.48 3.91
C GLU A 60 41.52 -3.40 4.53
N VAL A 61 41.12 -2.86 5.67
CA VAL A 61 41.77 -1.69 6.28
C VAL A 61 42.74 -2.10 7.37
N LYS A 62 44.00 -1.64 7.28
CA LYS A 62 45.06 -2.00 8.23
C LYS A 62 45.23 -0.97 9.36
N GLU A 63 44.81 0.27 9.15
CA GLU A 63 44.97 1.35 10.12
C GLU A 63 43.67 1.67 10.86
N ALA A 64 43.74 1.85 12.18
CA ALA A 64 42.57 2.15 13.01
C ALA A 64 41.84 3.43 12.58
N LYS A 65 42.57 4.45 12.09
CA LYS A 65 41.98 5.71 11.62
C LYS A 65 41.19 5.53 10.32
N GLU A 66 41.68 4.70 9.43
CA GLU A 66 41.00 4.38 8.17
C GLU A 66 39.73 3.54 8.44
N LEU A 67 39.76 2.64 9.44
CA LEU A 67 38.61 1.86 9.84
C LEU A 67 37.48 2.76 10.34
N VAL A 68 37.79 3.70 11.25
CA VAL A 68 36.80 4.68 11.76
C VAL A 68 36.19 5.52 10.63
N ASN A 69 36.99 5.92 9.64
CA ASN A 69 36.47 6.65 8.49
C ASN A 69 35.52 5.78 7.64
N ALA A 70 35.84 4.50 7.46
CA ALA A 70 34.98 3.57 6.74
C ALA A 70 33.67 3.31 7.49
N GLU A 71 33.70 3.09 8.80
CA GLU A 71 32.49 2.95 9.63
C GLU A 71 31.58 4.20 9.54
N MET A 72 32.16 5.40 9.60
CA MET A 72 31.42 6.65 9.43
C MET A 72 30.80 6.78 8.04
N ALA A 73 31.50 6.33 6.99
CA ALA A 73 30.97 6.34 5.62
C ALA A 73 29.77 5.40 5.48
N VAL A 74 29.88 4.16 5.97
CA VAL A 74 28.78 3.19 5.98
C VAL A 74 27.59 3.73 6.78
N ALA A 75 27.83 4.28 7.98
CA ALA A 75 26.78 4.86 8.80
C ALA A 75 26.05 6.02 8.10
N LYS A 76 26.80 6.89 7.41
CA LYS A 76 26.23 8.00 6.65
C LYS A 76 25.37 7.50 5.49
N GLN A 77 25.89 6.57 4.68
CA GLN A 77 25.18 6.00 3.55
C GLN A 77 23.91 5.27 4.00
N PHE A 78 24.01 4.46 5.05
CA PHE A 78 22.86 3.80 5.67
C PHE A 78 21.80 4.81 6.13
N GLY A 79 22.21 5.88 6.82
CA GLY A 79 21.31 6.94 7.27
C GLY A 79 20.61 7.68 6.11
N GLU A 80 21.34 8.02 5.06
CA GLU A 80 20.79 8.65 3.84
C GLU A 80 19.76 7.73 3.17
N ASN A 81 20.07 6.45 3.02
CA ASN A 81 19.15 5.46 2.46
C ASN A 81 17.91 5.24 3.32
N LEU A 82 18.06 5.25 4.65
CA LEU A 82 16.94 5.11 5.57
C LEU A 82 15.97 6.30 5.47
N VAL A 83 16.48 7.52 5.27
CA VAL A 83 15.63 8.70 5.01
C VAL A 83 14.85 8.54 3.71
N VAL A 84 15.47 8.00 2.65
CA VAL A 84 14.79 7.70 1.39
C VAL A 84 13.67 6.68 1.62
N LYS A 85 13.94 5.57 2.32
CA LYS A 85 12.91 4.57 2.67
C LYS A 85 11.78 5.14 3.54
N GLY A 86 12.08 6.05 4.45
CA GLY A 86 11.07 6.78 5.22
C GLY A 86 10.13 7.59 4.33
N ARG A 87 10.64 8.25 3.29
CA ARG A 87 9.81 8.97 2.31
C ARG A 87 8.96 8.02 1.46
N GLU A 88 9.54 6.89 1.02
CA GLU A 88 8.81 5.86 0.29
C GLU A 88 7.66 5.27 1.13
N ALA A 89 7.86 5.04 2.44
CA ALA A 89 6.81 4.57 3.34
C ALA A 89 5.65 5.57 3.49
N LEU A 90 5.97 6.88 3.56
CA LEU A 90 4.95 7.93 3.54
C LEU A 90 4.16 7.93 2.22
N GLN A 91 4.83 7.66 1.10
CA GLN A 91 4.17 7.54 -0.19
C GLN A 91 3.19 6.36 -0.22
N VAL A 92 3.59 5.16 0.25
CA VAL A 92 2.68 4.01 0.35
C VAL A 92 1.44 4.34 1.20
N THR A 93 1.62 5.10 2.28
CA THR A 93 0.51 5.54 3.14
C THR A 93 -0.43 6.50 2.42
N ASN A 94 0.10 7.45 1.65
CA ASN A 94 -0.71 8.39 0.86
C ASN A 94 -1.46 7.66 -0.26
N ASP A 95 -0.78 6.77 -0.98
CA ASP A 95 -1.40 5.95 -2.03
C ASP A 95 -2.56 5.12 -1.47
N ALA A 96 -2.35 4.46 -0.32
CA ALA A 96 -3.39 3.69 0.33
C ALA A 96 -4.59 4.59 0.69
N ARG A 97 -4.36 5.76 1.28
CA ARG A 97 -5.42 6.74 1.61
C ARG A 97 -6.24 7.11 0.37
N ASP A 98 -5.57 7.42 -0.74
CA ASP A 98 -6.23 7.84 -1.98
C ASP A 98 -7.01 6.67 -2.60
N ASP A 99 -6.47 5.45 -2.55
CA ASP A 99 -7.17 4.24 -3.00
C ASP A 99 -8.44 3.95 -2.17
N TYR A 100 -8.37 4.05 -0.83
CA TYR A 100 -9.56 3.88 0.03
C TYR A 100 -10.60 4.97 -0.21
N ARG A 101 -10.15 6.21 -0.45
CA ARG A 101 -11.04 7.31 -0.79
C ARG A 101 -11.76 7.03 -2.11
N SER A 102 -11.03 6.63 -3.14
CA SER A 102 -11.58 6.27 -4.44
C SER A 102 -12.57 5.10 -4.33
N TRP A 103 -12.25 4.09 -3.53
CA TRP A 103 -13.18 2.98 -3.24
C TRP A 103 -14.49 3.47 -2.60
N ALA A 104 -14.41 4.39 -1.64
CA ALA A 104 -15.59 4.96 -1.00
C ALA A 104 -16.43 5.82 -1.97
N GLU A 105 -15.78 6.65 -2.79
CA GLU A 105 -16.43 7.46 -3.82
C GLU A 105 -17.18 6.59 -4.84
N GLN A 106 -16.57 5.49 -5.29
CA GLN A 106 -17.22 4.49 -6.15
C GLN A 106 -18.45 3.86 -5.48
N GLY A 107 -18.37 3.54 -4.18
CA GLY A 107 -19.49 3.01 -3.41
C GLY A 107 -20.69 3.97 -3.38
N VAL A 108 -20.42 5.27 -3.17
CA VAL A 108 -21.46 6.32 -3.21
C VAL A 108 -22.07 6.42 -4.60
N GLU A 109 -21.27 6.42 -5.67
CA GLU A 109 -21.80 6.47 -7.03
C GLU A 109 -22.71 5.29 -7.36
N ILE A 110 -22.30 4.07 -6.99
CA ILE A 110 -23.10 2.86 -7.19
C ILE A 110 -24.43 2.97 -6.44
N PHE A 111 -24.39 3.40 -5.17
CA PHE A 111 -25.58 3.61 -4.37
C PHE A 111 -26.52 4.64 -5.01
N THR A 112 -26.01 5.81 -5.40
CA THR A 112 -26.80 6.87 -6.04
C THR A 112 -27.41 6.41 -7.36
N LYS A 113 -26.66 5.65 -8.18
CA LYS A 113 -27.18 5.07 -9.43
C LYS A 113 -28.36 4.13 -9.15
N GLN A 114 -28.24 3.27 -8.14
CA GLN A 114 -29.28 2.30 -7.78
C GLN A 114 -30.54 2.94 -7.16
N VAL A 115 -30.37 3.96 -6.32
CA VAL A 115 -31.50 4.74 -5.78
C VAL A 115 -32.25 5.44 -6.91
N ASN A 116 -31.53 6.09 -7.83
CA ASN A 116 -32.15 6.77 -8.97
C ASN A 116 -32.87 5.79 -9.92
N LYS A 117 -32.35 4.58 -10.09
CA LYS A 117 -33.01 3.53 -10.89
C LYS A 117 -34.31 3.07 -10.24
N SER A 118 -34.31 2.87 -8.91
CA SER A 118 -35.50 2.50 -8.13
C SER A 118 -36.58 3.58 -8.19
N VAL A 119 -36.21 4.86 -8.05
CA VAL A 119 -37.15 6.00 -8.13
C VAL A 119 -37.75 6.15 -9.52
N LYS A 120 -36.99 5.88 -10.59
CA LYS A 120 -37.51 5.92 -11.98
C LYS A 120 -38.36 4.70 -12.35
N ALA A 121 -38.25 3.61 -11.60
CA ALA A 121 -38.95 2.35 -11.86
C ALA A 121 -40.24 2.18 -11.01
N ALA A 122 -40.44 3.03 -10.01
CA ALA A 122 -41.66 3.16 -9.21
C ALA A 122 -42.71 4.05 -9.91
#